data_AF-A4C5Q7-F1
#
_entry.id   AF-A4C5Q7-F1
#
_cell.length_a   1.000
_cell.length_b   1.000
_cell.length_c   1.000
_cell.angle_alpha   90.00
_cell.angle_beta   90.00
_cell.angle_gamma   90.00
#
_symmetry.space_group_name_H-M   'P 1'
#
loop_
_entity.id
_entity.type
_entity.pdbx_description
1 polymer ?
#
loop_
_entity_poly.entity_id
_entity_poly.type
_entity_poly.pdbx_seq_one_letter_code
_entity_poly.pdbx_strand_id
1 'polypeptide(L)'
;MQKFTPVLLILLLLIVTGCSDNKTPNPNPNPNEDNLIEQLQQNNALLEKYGQQQDVISYPFSQAYLTKRHELYQQLKKQGVNNYSADQLDYLIIEERFAERFFMWPPYAAVISNWLTLRERNAELSVAETEQVELTQWILLAQKTLMQRYDEKLILDKIHLHRLQYEIKQSISQFKRAFINPTAVNVALIQSLEGFADYLSNYRARNSLALSQQPNGASWYQAKLNYYGNTVKSPAQWFNATTQTLSALGITVLPKGTLPAKIFHDDRLLNNWFLELFPITSRSKGLDWRHSYVDIVSTLSQSEQSKVTPQLHFVAAVLAQVDIGIHYQVWTQQHARNVLQTQLGLDSISADKIIEYTVLYPGVLLSPFALNSSVTF
;
A
#
# COMPACT_ATOMS: atom_id res chain seq x y z
N MET A 1 9.74 57.75 27.15
CA MET A 1 9.14 56.56 27.77
C MET A 1 8.74 55.63 26.64
N GLN A 2 9.60 54.72 26.15
CA GLN A 2 9.77 53.34 26.63
C GLN A 2 8.40 52.73 27.01
N LYS A 3 7.89 51.68 26.35
CA LYS A 3 8.55 50.41 26.03
C LYS A 3 8.00 49.78 24.74
N PHE A 4 8.89 49.49 23.79
CA PHE A 4 8.69 48.48 22.75
C PHE A 4 9.21 47.15 23.29
N THR A 5 8.38 46.11 23.27
CA THR A 5 8.78 44.74 23.59
C THR A 5 8.99 43.99 22.27
N PRO A 6 10.20 43.51 21.95
CA PRO A 6 10.40 42.69 20.77
C PRO A 6 10.03 41.24 21.10
N VAL A 7 9.02 40.70 20.40
CA VAL A 7 8.79 39.25 20.35
C VAL A 7 9.88 38.66 19.46
N LEU A 8 10.78 37.92 20.10
CA LEU A 8 11.89 37.19 19.52
C LEU A 8 11.34 36.09 18.59
N LEU A 9 11.42 36.30 17.28
CA LEU A 9 11.12 35.31 16.26
C LEU A 9 12.36 34.41 16.08
N ILE A 10 12.40 33.27 16.79
CA ILE A 10 13.43 32.25 16.57
C ILE A 10 13.04 31.44 15.33
N LEU A 11 13.63 31.81 14.19
CA LEU A 11 13.62 31.04 12.96
C LEU A 11 14.66 29.91 13.09
N LEU A 12 14.24 28.72 13.49
CA LEU A 12 15.07 27.51 13.46
C LEU A 12 15.16 27.02 12.00
N LEU A 13 16.14 27.56 11.27
CA LEU A 13 16.66 26.99 10.04
C LEU A 13 17.39 25.69 10.39
N LEU A 14 16.67 24.56 10.32
CA LEU A 14 17.29 23.23 10.27
C LEU A 14 17.89 23.05 8.87
N ILE A 15 19.14 23.48 8.72
CA ILE A 15 19.99 23.08 7.60
C ILE A 15 20.39 21.62 7.86
N VAL A 16 19.67 20.69 7.26
CA VAL A 16 20.10 19.28 7.22
C VAL A 16 21.14 19.18 6.10
N THR A 17 22.41 19.32 6.44
CA THR A 17 23.51 18.80 5.61
C THR A 17 23.48 17.28 5.71
N GLY A 18 22.92 16.62 4.72
CA GLY A 18 23.08 15.17 4.56
C GLY A 18 24.51 14.88 4.10
N CYS A 19 25.35 14.36 4.98
CA CYS A 19 26.57 13.66 4.60
C CYS A 19 26.17 12.43 3.78
N SER A 20 26.50 12.40 2.49
CA SER A 20 26.44 11.20 1.66
C SER A 20 27.61 10.29 2.03
N ASP A 21 27.43 9.43 3.03
CA ASP A 21 28.36 8.33 3.26
C ASP A 21 28.01 7.20 2.29
N ASN A 22 28.77 7.10 1.19
CA ASN A 22 28.83 5.91 0.35
C ASN A 22 29.28 4.72 1.20
N LYS A 23 28.35 3.92 1.71
CA LYS A 23 28.66 2.67 2.41
C LYS A 23 28.61 1.51 1.43
N THR A 24 29.76 0.91 1.19
CA THR A 24 29.92 -0.40 0.58
C THR A 24 29.15 -1.47 1.40
N PRO A 25 28.55 -2.49 0.77
CA PRO A 25 27.83 -3.55 1.48
C PRO A 25 28.77 -4.36 2.37
N ASN A 26 28.40 -4.55 3.64
CA ASN A 26 29.12 -5.41 4.59
C ASN A 26 28.73 -6.89 4.34
N PRO A 27 29.68 -7.80 4.04
CA PRO A 27 29.39 -9.15 3.55
C PRO A 27 29.04 -10.19 4.63
N ASN A 28 28.94 -9.80 5.91
CA ASN A 28 28.51 -10.73 6.97
C ASN A 28 27.01 -10.56 7.27
N PRO A 29 26.17 -11.61 7.13
CA PRO A 29 24.79 -11.55 7.59
C PRO A 29 24.81 -11.31 9.11
N ASN A 30 24.16 -10.22 9.53
CA ASN A 30 23.97 -9.95 10.95
C ASN A 30 22.86 -10.90 11.43
N PRO A 31 23.11 -11.90 12.29
CA PRO A 31 22.09 -12.85 12.73
C PRO A 31 20.90 -12.19 13.44
N ASN A 32 21.03 -10.92 13.83
CA ASN A 32 19.93 -10.12 14.34
C ASN A 32 18.99 -9.57 13.24
N GLU A 33 19.47 -9.37 12.00
CA GLU A 33 18.65 -8.83 10.89
C GLU A 33 17.56 -9.83 10.50
N ASP A 34 17.92 -11.08 10.17
CA ASP A 34 16.94 -12.10 9.77
C ASP A 34 15.91 -12.38 10.87
N ASN A 35 16.33 -12.37 12.14
CA ASN A 35 15.42 -12.49 13.28
C ASN A 35 14.45 -11.31 13.39
N LEU A 36 14.91 -10.07 13.18
CA LEU A 36 14.07 -8.89 13.19
C LEU A 36 13.08 -8.89 12.01
N ILE A 37 13.49 -9.40 10.84
CA ILE A 37 12.60 -9.59 9.70
C ILE A 37 11.56 -10.65 9.99
N GLU A 38 11.96 -11.78 10.59
CA GLU A 38 11.02 -12.82 10.99
C GLU A 38 9.98 -12.27 11.98
N GLN A 39 10.42 -11.52 13.00
CA GLN A 39 9.49 -10.86 13.93
C GLN A 39 8.57 -9.83 13.24
N LEU A 40 9.07 -9.11 12.23
CA LEU A 40 8.27 -8.18 11.44
C LEU A 40 7.21 -8.92 10.61
N GLN A 41 7.60 -10.01 9.95
CA GLN A 41 6.69 -10.88 9.20
C GLN A 41 5.67 -11.53 10.12
N GLN A 42 6.09 -11.93 11.33
CA GLN A 42 5.19 -12.48 12.33
C GLN A 42 4.15 -11.44 12.76
N ASN A 43 4.59 -10.21 13.01
CA ASN A 43 3.69 -9.10 13.31
C ASN A 43 2.68 -8.83 12.16
N ASN A 44 3.08 -9.10 10.91
CA ASN A 44 2.25 -8.93 9.71
C ASN A 44 1.46 -10.18 9.30
N ALA A 45 1.36 -11.22 10.14
CA ALA A 45 0.84 -12.51 9.69
C ALA A 45 -0.64 -12.54 9.29
N LEU A 46 -1.42 -11.54 9.72
CA LEU A 46 -2.79 -11.35 9.24
C LEU A 46 -2.89 -10.46 8.00
N LEU A 47 -1.81 -9.77 7.61
CA LEU A 47 -1.76 -8.85 6.47
C LEU A 47 -1.36 -9.54 5.17
N GLU A 48 -0.45 -10.51 5.26
CA GLU A 48 -0.03 -11.36 4.15
C GLU A 48 -0.06 -12.81 4.63
N LYS A 49 -0.41 -13.76 3.74
CA LYS A 49 -0.51 -15.17 4.09
C LYS A 49 0.81 -15.66 4.69
N TYR A 50 0.82 -15.83 6.00
CA TYR A 50 1.98 -16.32 6.74
C TYR A 50 1.86 -17.82 6.92
N GLY A 51 2.85 -18.55 6.41
CA GLY A 51 2.80 -20.02 6.34
C GLY A 51 3.15 -20.74 7.65
N GLN A 52 3.54 -20.00 8.70
CA GLN A 52 3.95 -20.58 9.98
C GLN A 52 2.88 -20.34 11.04
N GLN A 53 2.65 -21.36 11.87
CA GLN A 53 1.79 -21.24 13.04
C GLN A 53 2.39 -20.23 14.03
N GLN A 54 1.53 -19.48 14.70
CA GLN A 54 1.92 -18.50 15.72
C GLN A 54 1.15 -18.70 17.01
N ASP A 55 1.88 -18.61 18.12
CA ASP A 55 1.33 -18.67 19.48
C ASP A 55 0.58 -17.39 19.85
N VAL A 56 0.99 -16.24 19.30
CA VAL A 56 0.39 -14.92 19.58
C VAL A 56 -0.01 -14.26 18.28
N ILE A 57 -1.28 -13.87 18.16
CA ILE A 57 -1.79 -13.12 17.01
C ILE A 57 -1.54 -11.63 17.22
N SER A 58 -0.89 -11.00 16.25
CA SER A 58 -0.83 -9.53 16.18
C SER A 58 -1.95 -9.01 15.27
N TYR A 59 -2.92 -8.30 15.87
CA TYR A 59 -4.04 -7.74 15.12
C TYR A 59 -3.65 -6.45 14.39
N PRO A 60 -3.82 -6.37 13.06
CA PRO A 60 -3.36 -5.26 12.25
C PRO A 60 -3.82 -3.89 12.74
N PHE A 61 -2.90 -2.93 12.71
CA PHE A 61 -3.11 -1.51 13.03
C PHE A 61 -3.71 -1.22 14.43
N SER A 62 -3.76 -2.23 15.30
CA SER A 62 -3.94 -2.03 16.74
C SER A 62 -2.73 -1.27 17.31
N GLN A 63 -2.89 -0.63 18.47
CA GLN A 63 -1.78 0.07 19.12
C GLN A 63 -0.60 -0.88 19.40
N ALA A 64 -0.88 -2.12 19.81
CA ALA A 64 0.15 -3.14 20.04
C ALA A 64 0.91 -3.45 18.75
N TYR A 65 0.20 -3.72 17.65
CA TYR A 65 0.80 -3.96 16.33
C TYR A 65 1.69 -2.80 15.88
N LEU A 66 1.18 -1.56 15.97
CA LEU A 66 1.89 -0.36 15.53
C LEU A 66 3.15 -0.10 16.37
N THR A 67 3.06 -0.32 17.70
CA THR A 67 4.20 -0.17 18.61
C THR A 67 5.29 -1.19 18.27
N LYS A 68 4.91 -2.46 18.08
CA LYS A 68 5.87 -3.51 17.72
C LYS A 68 6.50 -3.27 16.35
N ARG A 69 5.72 -2.87 15.34
CA ARG A 69 6.23 -2.51 14.00
C ARG A 69 7.27 -1.38 14.09
N HIS A 70 6.94 -0.32 14.83
CA HIS A 70 7.84 0.81 15.03
C HIS A 70 9.15 0.39 15.70
N GLU A 71 9.06 -0.36 16.79
CA GLU A 71 10.23 -0.87 17.50
C GLU A 71 11.13 -1.72 16.59
N LEU A 72 10.55 -2.60 15.78
CA LEU A 72 11.29 -3.44 14.83
C LEU A 72 12.00 -2.60 13.77
N TYR A 73 11.32 -1.60 13.19
CA TYR A 73 11.96 -0.70 12.23
C TYR A 73 13.08 0.15 12.87
N GLN A 74 12.89 0.66 14.09
CA GLN A 74 13.96 1.39 14.78
C GLN A 74 15.16 0.49 15.09
N GLN A 75 14.92 -0.78 15.44
CA GLN A 75 15.99 -1.75 15.66
C GLN A 75 16.74 -2.07 14.37
N LEU A 76 16.03 -2.33 13.26
CA LEU A 76 16.64 -2.50 11.93
C LEU A 76 17.47 -1.28 11.54
N LYS A 77 16.94 -0.06 11.75
CA LYS A 77 17.64 1.18 11.42
C LYS A 77 18.90 1.38 12.26
N LYS A 78 18.84 1.08 13.55
CA LYS A 78 19.97 1.19 14.47
C LYS A 78 21.08 0.19 14.15
N GLN A 79 20.71 -1.03 13.77
CA GLN A 79 21.67 -2.10 13.48
C GLN A 79 22.23 -2.03 12.06
N GLY A 80 21.53 -1.34 11.15
CA GLY A 80 21.80 -1.35 9.73
C GLY A 80 21.15 -2.56 9.06
N VAL A 81 20.81 -2.39 7.78
CA VAL A 81 20.32 -3.47 6.90
C VAL A 81 21.37 -3.77 5.84
N ASN A 82 21.71 -5.05 5.66
CA ASN A 82 22.69 -5.49 4.67
C ASN A 82 22.00 -6.12 3.44
N ASN A 83 20.86 -6.78 3.67
CA ASN A 83 20.13 -7.52 2.63
C ASN A 83 18.91 -6.76 2.09
N TYR A 84 18.59 -5.60 2.67
CA TYR A 84 17.44 -4.77 2.33
C TYR A 84 17.87 -3.32 2.08
N SER A 85 17.07 -2.58 1.32
CA SER A 85 17.32 -1.17 1.05
C SER A 85 17.12 -0.31 2.31
N ALA A 86 18.14 0.48 2.68
CA ALA A 86 18.04 1.48 3.73
C ALA A 86 17.00 2.56 3.39
N ASP A 87 16.90 2.95 2.11
CA ASP A 87 15.91 3.91 1.62
C ASP A 87 14.49 3.37 1.75
N GLN A 88 14.29 2.06 1.53
CA GLN A 88 12.99 1.42 1.78
C GLN A 88 12.64 1.43 3.26
N LEU A 89 13.60 1.12 4.14
CA LEU A 89 13.36 1.19 5.59
C LEU A 89 13.00 2.61 6.04
N ASP A 90 13.72 3.61 5.55
CA ASP A 90 13.43 5.01 5.85
C ASP A 90 12.06 5.45 5.33
N TYR A 91 11.70 5.05 4.12
CA TYR A 91 10.35 5.24 3.58
C TYR A 91 9.31 4.60 4.49
N LEU A 92 9.47 3.33 4.87
CA LEU A 92 8.52 2.61 5.73
C LEU A 92 8.36 3.25 7.10
N ILE A 93 9.45 3.76 7.71
CA ILE A 93 9.41 4.50 8.99
C ILE A 93 8.61 5.81 8.86
N ILE A 94 8.82 6.55 7.76
CA ILE A 94 8.00 7.74 7.46
C ILE A 94 6.55 7.31 7.28
N GLU A 95 6.35 6.19 6.62
CA GLU A 95 5.06 5.66 6.23
C GLU A 95 4.19 5.25 7.42
N GLU A 96 4.81 4.82 8.52
CA GLU A 96 4.12 4.53 9.77
C GLU A 96 3.25 5.68 10.27
N ARG A 97 3.55 6.94 9.90
CA ARG A 97 2.89 8.15 10.40
C ARG A 97 1.59 8.51 9.67
N PHE A 98 1.16 7.72 8.68
CA PHE A 98 0.02 8.07 7.81
C PHE A 98 -1.28 7.30 8.11
N ALA A 99 -2.22 7.37 7.15
CA ALA A 99 -3.63 7.08 7.32
C ALA A 99 -3.97 5.63 7.66
N GLU A 100 -3.03 4.69 7.55
CA GLU A 100 -3.16 3.33 8.09
C GLU A 100 -3.51 3.35 9.60
N ARG A 101 -3.12 4.42 10.33
CA ARG A 101 -3.53 4.66 11.73
C ARG A 101 -5.00 5.08 11.90
N PHE A 102 -5.59 5.68 10.88
CA PHE A 102 -6.96 6.19 10.93
C PHE A 102 -7.97 5.12 10.48
N PHE A 103 -7.57 4.24 9.57
CA PHE A 103 -8.42 3.15 9.06
C PHE A 103 -7.81 1.79 9.41
N MET A 104 -8.23 1.26 10.57
CA MET A 104 -7.65 0.05 11.17
C MET A 104 -7.84 -1.22 10.34
N TRP A 105 -8.86 -1.27 9.47
CA TRP A 105 -9.04 -2.41 8.57
C TRP A 105 -8.23 -2.21 7.28
N PRO A 106 -7.18 -3.01 7.03
CA PRO A 106 -6.34 -2.88 5.84
C PRO A 106 -7.14 -3.22 4.58
N PRO A 107 -7.16 -2.35 3.55
CA PRO A 107 -7.85 -2.65 2.29
C PRO A 107 -7.12 -3.67 1.41
N TYR A 108 -5.88 -4.01 1.77
CA TYR A 108 -4.96 -4.86 1.02
C TYR A 108 -4.96 -6.32 1.48
N ALA A 109 -5.58 -6.61 2.62
CA ALA A 109 -5.41 -7.90 3.30
C ALA A 109 -6.74 -8.56 3.63
N ALA A 110 -6.84 -9.85 3.35
CA ALA A 110 -7.96 -10.70 3.76
C ALA A 110 -7.75 -11.17 5.21
N VAL A 111 -7.77 -10.25 6.17
CA VAL A 111 -7.42 -10.48 7.60
C VAL A 111 -8.10 -11.72 8.16
N ILE A 112 -9.40 -11.86 7.95
CA ILE A 112 -10.20 -12.99 8.47
C ILE A 112 -9.84 -14.30 7.76
N SER A 113 -9.64 -14.25 6.45
CA SER A 113 -9.21 -15.43 5.69
C SER A 113 -7.82 -15.90 6.15
N ASN A 114 -6.89 -14.97 6.37
CA ASN A 114 -5.55 -15.26 6.87
C ASN A 114 -5.61 -15.81 8.31
N TRP A 115 -6.45 -15.23 9.17
CA TRP A 115 -6.69 -15.73 10.52
C TRP A 115 -7.23 -17.16 10.51
N LEU A 116 -8.21 -17.46 9.64
CA LEU A 116 -8.74 -18.82 9.47
C LEU A 116 -7.66 -19.77 8.98
N THR A 117 -6.89 -19.41 7.94
CA THR A 117 -5.80 -20.24 7.41
C THR A 117 -4.71 -20.51 8.45
N LEU A 118 -4.35 -19.53 9.28
CA LEU A 118 -3.40 -19.73 10.40
C LEU A 118 -3.92 -20.70 11.48
N ARG A 119 -5.21 -21.02 11.45
CA ARG A 119 -5.92 -21.80 12.47
C ARG A 119 -6.59 -23.06 11.93
N GLU A 120 -6.47 -23.32 10.63
CA GLU A 120 -6.90 -24.56 10.00
C GLU A 120 -6.08 -25.74 10.56
N ARG A 121 -6.68 -26.50 11.49
CA ARG A 121 -6.29 -27.89 11.79
C ARG A 121 -7.51 -28.77 11.52
N ASN A 122 -7.32 -29.78 10.67
CA ASN A 122 -8.19 -30.95 10.40
C ASN A 122 -9.67 -30.84 10.86
N ALA A 123 -10.57 -30.57 9.90
CA ALA A 123 -12.04 -30.76 9.93
C ALA A 123 -12.88 -30.05 11.03
N GLU A 124 -12.30 -29.59 12.14
CA GLU A 124 -12.93 -28.72 13.13
C GLU A 124 -11.93 -27.65 13.56
N LEU A 125 -12.26 -26.37 13.37
CA LEU A 125 -11.46 -25.25 13.86
C LEU A 125 -11.37 -25.32 15.40
N SER A 126 -10.33 -25.99 15.91
CA SER A 126 -9.97 -26.03 17.33
C SER A 126 -9.26 -24.74 17.75
N VAL A 127 -9.93 -23.61 17.53
CA VAL A 127 -9.44 -22.29 17.94
C VAL A 127 -9.89 -22.02 19.36
N ALA A 128 -8.94 -21.67 20.23
CA ALA A 128 -9.23 -21.29 21.60
C ALA A 128 -10.26 -20.15 21.63
N GLU A 129 -11.27 -20.25 22.49
CA GLU A 129 -12.30 -19.22 22.62
C GLU A 129 -11.71 -17.84 22.89
N THR A 130 -10.59 -17.78 23.61
CA THR A 130 -9.84 -16.54 23.90
C THR A 130 -9.42 -15.81 22.63
N GLU A 131 -8.89 -16.51 21.63
CA GLU A 131 -8.48 -15.88 20.36
C GLU A 131 -9.68 -15.36 19.57
N GLN A 132 -10.82 -16.05 19.63
CA GLN A 132 -12.04 -15.59 18.97
C GLN A 132 -12.62 -14.34 19.65
N VAL A 133 -12.52 -14.26 20.98
CA VAL A 133 -12.87 -13.07 21.75
C VAL A 133 -11.96 -11.90 21.38
N GLU A 134 -10.65 -12.12 21.29
CA GLU A 134 -9.70 -11.09 20.85
C GLU A 134 -10.00 -10.59 19.43
N LEU A 135 -10.31 -11.50 18.49
CA LEU A 135 -10.71 -11.12 17.14
C LEU A 135 -12.00 -10.29 17.13
N THR A 136 -12.99 -10.70 17.94
CA THR A 136 -14.24 -9.93 18.13
C THR A 136 -13.94 -8.52 18.64
N GLN A 137 -13.06 -8.38 19.62
CA GLN A 137 -12.65 -7.09 20.17
C GLN A 137 -11.94 -6.22 19.11
N TRP A 138 -11.08 -6.80 18.29
CA TRP A 138 -10.42 -6.09 17.20
C TRP A 138 -11.42 -5.59 16.14
N ILE A 139 -12.41 -6.40 15.74
CA ILE A 139 -13.48 -6.01 14.81
C ILE A 139 -14.26 -4.80 15.37
N LEU A 140 -14.69 -4.89 16.63
CA LEU A 140 -15.42 -3.80 17.30
C LEU A 140 -14.57 -2.54 17.42
N LEU A 141 -13.27 -2.68 17.69
CA LEU A 141 -12.33 -1.57 17.73
C LEU A 141 -12.17 -0.91 16.35
N ALA A 142 -12.07 -1.70 15.28
CA ALA A 142 -11.98 -1.19 13.91
C ALA A 142 -13.24 -0.40 13.52
N GLN A 143 -14.43 -0.93 13.82
CA GLN A 143 -15.70 -0.23 13.61
C GLN A 143 -15.76 1.09 14.40
N LYS A 144 -15.49 1.05 15.70
CA LYS A 144 -15.51 2.22 16.58
C LYS A 144 -14.52 3.29 16.10
N THR A 145 -13.32 2.87 15.69
CA THR A 145 -12.31 3.79 15.16
C THR A 145 -12.80 4.47 13.89
N LEU A 146 -13.40 3.71 12.96
CA LEU A 146 -13.95 4.28 11.72
C LEU A 146 -15.09 5.27 11.99
N MET A 147 -15.95 5.00 12.97
CA MET A 147 -17.00 5.93 13.41
C MET A 147 -16.41 7.25 13.92
N GLN A 148 -15.42 7.17 14.83
CA GLN A 148 -14.74 8.35 15.36
C GLN A 148 -14.05 9.16 14.26
N ARG A 149 -13.36 8.49 13.33
CA ARG A 149 -12.72 9.15 12.19
C ARG A 149 -13.72 9.83 11.27
N TYR A 150 -14.88 9.21 11.04
CA TYR A 150 -15.94 9.82 10.25
C TYR A 150 -16.41 11.16 10.86
N ASP A 151 -16.57 11.20 12.19
CA ASP A 151 -16.93 12.43 12.91
C ASP A 151 -15.84 13.51 12.78
N GLU A 152 -14.57 13.10 12.80
CA GLU A 152 -13.38 13.95 12.55
C GLU A 152 -13.17 14.34 11.08
N LYS A 153 -14.09 13.96 10.17
CA LYS A 153 -14.01 14.19 8.71
C LYS A 153 -12.86 13.45 8.00
N LEU A 154 -12.32 12.42 8.63
CA LEU A 154 -11.46 11.42 8.03
C LEU A 154 -12.32 10.33 7.38
N ILE A 155 -12.71 10.57 6.12
CA ILE A 155 -13.72 9.77 5.42
C ILE A 155 -13.06 8.87 4.36
N LEU A 156 -13.46 7.61 4.29
CA LEU A 156 -13.05 6.68 3.22
C LEU A 156 -13.53 7.19 1.86
N ASP A 157 -12.70 7.03 0.83
CA ASP A 157 -13.22 7.13 -0.55
C ASP A 157 -14.01 5.89 -0.93
N LYS A 158 -14.71 5.98 -2.06
CA LYS A 158 -15.60 4.92 -2.54
C LYS A 158 -14.90 3.59 -2.82
N ILE A 159 -13.61 3.60 -3.18
CA ILE A 159 -12.86 2.37 -3.46
C ILE A 159 -12.51 1.67 -2.14
N HIS A 160 -11.98 2.41 -1.16
CA HIS A 160 -11.71 1.86 0.17
C HIS A 160 -12.98 1.37 0.87
N LEU A 161 -14.09 2.12 0.77
CA LEU A 161 -15.38 1.70 1.32
C LEU A 161 -15.86 0.39 0.66
N HIS A 162 -15.83 0.32 -0.67
CA HIS A 162 -16.25 -0.87 -1.39
C HIS A 162 -15.42 -2.10 -1.00
N ARG A 163 -14.09 -1.92 -0.84
CA ARG A 163 -13.21 -2.99 -0.37
C ARG A 163 -13.55 -3.47 1.03
N LEU A 164 -13.73 -2.55 1.97
CA LEU A 164 -14.10 -2.90 3.33
C LEU A 164 -15.46 -3.64 3.39
N GLN A 165 -16.47 -3.15 2.66
CA GLN A 165 -17.77 -3.82 2.55
C GLN A 165 -17.64 -5.24 1.98
N TYR A 166 -16.82 -5.41 0.93
CA TYR A 166 -16.57 -6.72 0.33
C TYR A 166 -15.91 -7.68 1.35
N GLU A 167 -14.82 -7.25 1.99
CA GLU A 167 -14.08 -8.10 2.94
C GLU A 167 -14.94 -8.50 4.15
N ILE A 168 -15.74 -7.59 4.71
CA ILE A 168 -16.67 -7.92 5.80
C ILE A 168 -17.72 -8.94 5.35
N LYS A 169 -18.31 -8.76 4.15
CA LYS A 169 -19.30 -9.71 3.61
C LYS A 169 -18.71 -11.11 3.38
N GLN A 170 -17.49 -11.17 2.85
CA GLN A 170 -16.79 -12.45 2.68
C GLN A 170 -16.48 -13.10 4.03
N SER A 171 -16.02 -12.31 5.00
CA SER A 171 -15.70 -12.78 6.36
C SER A 171 -16.90 -13.41 7.05
N ILE A 172 -18.08 -12.77 6.99
CA ILE A 172 -19.34 -13.34 7.51
C ILE A 172 -19.64 -14.69 6.85
N SER A 173 -19.50 -14.76 5.53
CA SER A 173 -19.78 -15.98 4.76
C SER A 173 -18.77 -17.10 5.08
N GLN A 174 -17.51 -16.75 5.29
CA GLN A 174 -16.46 -17.69 5.70
C GLN A 174 -16.76 -18.26 7.09
N PHE A 175 -17.05 -17.42 8.09
CA PHE A 175 -17.37 -17.91 9.44
C PHE A 175 -18.64 -18.75 9.49
N LYS A 176 -19.70 -18.36 8.78
CA LYS A 176 -20.94 -19.16 8.71
C LYS A 176 -20.72 -20.55 8.09
N ARG A 177 -19.77 -20.68 7.16
CA ARG A 177 -19.37 -22.00 6.60
C ARG A 177 -18.46 -22.77 7.55
N ALA A 178 -17.56 -22.07 8.25
CA ALA A 178 -16.57 -22.66 9.13
C ALA A 178 -17.19 -23.19 10.45
N PHE A 179 -18.19 -22.50 10.99
CA PHE A 179 -18.84 -22.84 12.27
C PHE A 179 -20.18 -23.55 12.04
N ILE A 180 -20.12 -24.87 11.80
CA ILE A 180 -21.30 -25.71 11.51
C ILE A 180 -22.28 -25.74 12.70
N ASN A 181 -21.75 -25.77 13.94
CA ASN A 181 -22.52 -25.72 15.19
C ASN A 181 -21.95 -24.59 16.08
N PRO A 182 -22.34 -23.33 15.85
CA PRO A 182 -21.67 -22.19 16.48
C PRO A 182 -21.95 -22.14 17.99
N THR A 183 -20.90 -22.00 18.79
CA THR A 183 -21.01 -21.64 20.21
C THR A 183 -21.47 -20.20 20.38
N ALA A 184 -21.79 -19.79 21.62
CA ALA A 184 -22.11 -18.38 21.91
C ALA A 184 -20.98 -17.41 21.49
N VAL A 185 -19.72 -17.83 21.62
CA VAL A 185 -18.55 -17.05 21.18
C VAL A 185 -18.52 -16.91 19.66
N ASN A 186 -18.78 -18.01 18.91
CA ASN A 186 -18.87 -17.94 17.45
C ASN A 186 -20.00 -17.01 16.98
N VAL A 187 -21.16 -17.08 17.64
CA VAL A 187 -22.31 -16.21 17.33
C VAL A 187 -21.97 -14.75 17.57
N ALA A 188 -21.34 -14.41 18.70
CA ALA A 188 -20.93 -13.03 19.01
C ALA A 188 -19.91 -12.48 18.00
N LEU A 189 -18.96 -13.31 17.57
CA LEU A 189 -17.98 -12.94 16.53
C LEU A 189 -18.68 -12.61 15.20
N ILE A 190 -19.60 -13.48 14.73
CA ILE A 190 -20.38 -13.23 13.51
C ILE A 190 -21.22 -11.96 13.64
N GLN A 191 -21.91 -11.77 14.77
CA GLN A 191 -22.73 -10.58 15.04
C GLN A 191 -21.91 -9.28 15.03
N SER A 192 -20.65 -9.31 15.50
CA SER A 192 -19.78 -8.13 15.43
C SER A 192 -19.50 -7.69 13.98
N LEU A 193 -19.33 -8.63 13.06
CA LEU A 193 -19.17 -8.34 11.64
C LEU A 193 -20.48 -7.88 10.99
N GLU A 194 -21.61 -8.48 11.36
CA GLU A 194 -22.93 -8.07 10.87
C GLU A 194 -23.24 -6.62 11.31
N GLY A 195 -22.99 -6.27 12.57
CA GLY A 195 -23.12 -4.90 13.06
C GLY A 195 -22.18 -3.91 12.36
N PHE A 196 -20.97 -4.36 11.98
CA PHE A 196 -20.06 -3.54 11.17
C PHE A 196 -20.59 -3.37 9.74
N ALA A 197 -21.10 -4.43 9.12
CA ALA A 197 -21.72 -4.37 7.79
C ALA A 197 -22.91 -3.40 7.75
N ASP A 198 -23.76 -3.42 8.77
CA ASP A 198 -24.90 -2.51 8.91
C ASP A 198 -24.47 -1.05 8.97
N TYR A 199 -23.42 -0.76 9.76
CA TYR A 199 -22.83 0.58 9.80
C TYR A 199 -22.30 1.01 8.41
N LEU A 200 -21.57 0.13 7.73
CA LEU A 200 -20.98 0.41 6.42
C LEU A 200 -22.03 0.59 5.32
N SER A 201 -23.22 0.00 5.46
CA SER A 201 -24.33 0.18 4.50
C SER A 201 -24.84 1.62 4.44
N ASN A 202 -24.69 2.36 5.55
CA ASN A 202 -25.10 3.76 5.69
C ASN A 202 -23.93 4.75 5.57
N TYR A 203 -22.70 4.25 5.39
CA TYR A 203 -21.50 5.08 5.33
C TYR A 203 -21.44 5.87 4.03
N ARG A 204 -21.27 7.20 4.13
CA ARG A 204 -21.11 8.08 2.97
C ARG A 204 -19.63 8.31 2.67
N ALA A 205 -19.12 7.68 1.61
CA ALA A 205 -17.78 7.93 1.13
C ALA A 205 -17.60 9.37 0.64
N ARG A 206 -16.36 9.86 0.70
CA ARG A 206 -15.98 11.12 0.03
C ARG A 206 -15.95 10.94 -1.49
N ASN A 207 -16.23 12.02 -2.22
CA ASN A 207 -16.30 11.99 -3.69
C ASN A 207 -14.93 11.84 -4.35
N SER A 208 -13.89 12.42 -3.76
CA SER A 208 -12.55 12.42 -4.34
C SER A 208 -11.79 11.14 -3.97
N LEU A 209 -11.08 10.61 -4.96
CA LEU A 209 -10.11 9.51 -4.79
C LEU A 209 -8.73 10.02 -4.38
N ALA A 210 -8.51 11.34 -4.43
CA ALA A 210 -7.19 11.91 -4.26
C ALA A 210 -6.70 11.76 -2.82
N LEU A 211 -5.40 11.45 -2.69
CA LEU A 211 -4.77 11.34 -1.38
C LEU A 211 -4.70 12.72 -0.71
N SER A 212 -4.47 13.77 -1.50
CA SER A 212 -4.42 15.18 -1.09
C SER A 212 -5.67 15.67 -0.34
N GLN A 213 -6.79 14.97 -0.44
CA GLN A 213 -8.03 15.28 0.28
C GLN A 213 -8.11 14.63 1.68
N GLN A 214 -7.06 13.93 2.11
CA GLN A 214 -6.87 13.53 3.52
C GLN A 214 -5.95 14.53 4.23
N PRO A 215 -6.02 14.64 5.57
CA PRO A 215 -5.03 15.36 6.36
C PRO A 215 -3.60 14.92 6.04
N ASN A 216 -2.71 15.88 5.77
CA ASN A 216 -1.33 15.66 5.32
C ASN A 216 -1.18 14.84 4.03
N GLY A 217 -2.27 14.62 3.29
CA GLY A 217 -2.29 13.74 2.12
C GLY A 217 -1.40 14.21 0.96
N ALA A 218 -1.23 15.53 0.79
CA ALA A 218 -0.32 16.08 -0.22
C ALA A 218 1.16 15.79 0.12
N SER A 219 1.56 16.02 1.37
CA SER A 219 2.91 15.69 1.85
C SER A 219 3.17 14.19 1.81
N TRP A 220 2.15 13.39 2.11
CA TRP A 220 2.23 11.93 2.00
C TRP A 220 2.46 11.49 0.57
N TYR A 221 1.67 12.02 -0.37
CA TYR A 221 1.82 11.71 -1.78
C TYR A 221 3.22 12.12 -2.29
N GLN A 222 3.71 13.30 -1.89
CA GLN A 222 5.07 13.74 -2.20
C GLN A 222 6.14 12.75 -1.69
N ALA A 223 6.02 12.28 -0.44
CA ALA A 223 6.97 11.31 0.12
C ALA A 223 6.96 9.98 -0.67
N LYS A 224 5.78 9.53 -1.09
CA LYS A 224 5.62 8.35 -1.96
C LYS A 224 6.28 8.54 -3.32
N LEU A 225 6.07 9.68 -3.98
CA LEU A 225 6.71 9.97 -5.26
C LEU A 225 8.23 10.08 -5.13
N ASN A 226 8.74 10.61 -4.01
CA ASN A 226 10.18 10.67 -3.78
C ASN A 226 10.79 9.28 -3.67
N TYR A 227 10.15 8.38 -2.92
CA TYR A 227 10.60 7.00 -2.77
C TYR A 227 10.46 6.22 -4.09
N TYR A 228 9.25 6.13 -4.64
CA TYR A 228 8.99 5.33 -5.85
C TYR A 228 9.64 5.90 -7.11
N GLY A 229 9.83 7.22 -7.17
CA GLY A 229 10.55 7.90 -8.24
C GLY A 229 12.08 7.87 -8.07
N ASN A 230 12.58 7.44 -6.91
CA ASN A 230 14.00 7.47 -6.53
C ASN A 230 14.69 8.82 -6.76
N THR A 231 13.94 9.91 -6.64
CA THR A 231 14.43 11.29 -6.77
C THR A 231 13.40 12.28 -6.23
N VAL A 232 13.86 13.45 -5.78
CA VAL A 232 12.99 14.50 -5.25
C VAL A 232 12.48 15.37 -6.40
N LYS A 233 11.25 15.10 -6.83
CA LYS A 233 10.50 15.91 -7.81
C LYS A 233 9.07 16.12 -7.32
N SER A 234 8.55 17.32 -7.50
CA SER A 234 7.15 17.63 -7.22
C SER A 234 6.21 16.83 -8.15
N PRO A 235 4.95 16.55 -7.73
CA PRO A 235 3.94 15.95 -8.59
C PRO A 235 3.79 16.67 -9.95
N ALA A 236 3.90 18.00 -9.97
CA ALA A 236 3.84 18.79 -11.20
C ALA A 236 5.02 18.50 -12.14
N GLN A 237 6.24 18.37 -11.60
CA GLN A 237 7.42 18.03 -12.40
C GLN A 237 7.30 16.62 -12.98
N TRP A 238 6.79 15.65 -12.20
CA TRP A 238 6.53 14.31 -12.72
C TRP A 238 5.44 14.30 -13.80
N PHE A 239 4.34 15.03 -13.61
CA PHE A 239 3.27 15.15 -14.60
C PHE A 239 3.76 15.77 -15.91
N ASN A 240 4.62 16.79 -15.83
CA ASN A 240 5.23 17.40 -17.00
C ASN A 240 6.18 16.42 -17.71
N ALA A 241 6.97 15.66 -16.96
CA ALA A 241 7.88 14.66 -17.52
C ALA A 241 7.12 13.55 -18.27
N THR A 242 6.04 13.02 -17.69
CA THR A 242 5.22 12.00 -18.39
C THR A 242 4.60 12.58 -19.66
N THR A 243 4.07 13.79 -19.61
CA THR A 243 3.48 14.48 -20.77
C THR A 243 4.50 14.70 -21.91
N GLN A 244 5.72 15.11 -21.57
CA GLN A 244 6.81 15.29 -22.52
C GLN A 244 7.21 13.96 -23.16
N THR A 245 7.37 12.90 -22.37
CA THR A 245 7.70 11.56 -22.87
C THR A 245 6.61 11.02 -23.80
N LEU A 246 5.34 11.13 -23.42
CA LEU A 246 4.21 10.70 -24.25
C LEU A 246 4.21 11.42 -25.61
N SER A 247 4.51 12.73 -25.61
CA SER A 247 4.61 13.53 -26.83
C SER A 247 5.80 13.10 -27.70
N ALA A 248 6.97 12.86 -27.10
CA ALA A 248 8.18 12.47 -27.81
C ALA A 248 8.11 11.07 -28.43
N LEU A 249 7.42 10.13 -27.76
CA LEU A 249 7.20 8.78 -28.28
C LEU A 249 6.32 8.75 -29.54
N GLY A 250 5.47 9.77 -29.74
CA GLY A 250 4.55 9.84 -30.88
C GLY A 250 3.47 8.74 -30.90
N ILE A 251 3.38 7.93 -29.84
CA ILE A 251 2.36 6.89 -29.66
C ILE A 251 1.15 7.55 -29.01
N THR A 252 -0.02 7.44 -29.65
CA THR A 252 -1.27 8.00 -29.11
C THR A 252 -2.15 6.93 -28.46
N VAL A 253 -2.10 5.71 -28.98
CA VAL A 253 -2.88 4.57 -28.50
C VAL A 253 -2.15 3.27 -28.76
N LEU A 254 -2.19 2.35 -27.80
CA LEU A 254 -1.80 0.96 -28.01
C LEU A 254 -2.98 0.13 -28.51
N PRO A 255 -2.76 -0.82 -29.44
CA PRO A 255 -3.79 -1.75 -29.86
C PRO A 255 -4.39 -2.51 -28.66
N LYS A 256 -5.68 -2.83 -28.74
CA LYS A 256 -6.33 -3.71 -27.76
C LYS A 256 -5.58 -5.04 -27.66
N GLY A 257 -5.41 -5.53 -26.44
CA GLY A 257 -4.68 -6.78 -26.17
C GLY A 257 -3.16 -6.67 -26.16
N THR A 258 -2.59 -5.45 -26.26
CA THR A 258 -1.14 -5.24 -26.12
C THR A 258 -0.64 -5.62 -24.72
N LEU A 259 -1.39 -5.29 -23.66
CA LEU A 259 -1.07 -5.74 -22.32
C LEU A 259 -1.47 -7.21 -22.12
N PRO A 260 -0.61 -8.06 -21.52
CA PRO A 260 -0.91 -9.47 -21.31
C PRO A 260 -2.20 -9.68 -20.52
N ALA A 261 -3.19 -10.36 -21.12
CA ALA A 261 -4.49 -10.62 -20.48
C ALA A 261 -4.34 -11.33 -19.12
N LYS A 262 -3.31 -12.17 -18.97
CA LYS A 262 -3.01 -12.90 -17.72
C LYS A 262 -2.88 -11.99 -16.50
N ILE A 263 -2.44 -10.75 -16.68
CA ILE A 263 -2.30 -9.77 -15.59
C ILE A 263 -3.67 -9.43 -15.00
N PHE A 264 -4.72 -9.50 -15.80
CA PHE A 264 -6.09 -9.13 -15.42
C PHE A 264 -6.99 -10.34 -15.15
N HIS A 265 -6.44 -11.57 -15.12
CA HIS A 265 -7.22 -12.79 -14.88
C HIS A 265 -7.79 -12.84 -13.46
N ASP A 266 -7.01 -12.39 -12.47
CA ASP A 266 -7.48 -12.33 -11.09
C ASP A 266 -8.52 -11.22 -10.94
N ASP A 267 -9.46 -11.41 -10.02
CA ASP A 267 -10.50 -10.41 -9.71
C ASP A 267 -9.91 -9.04 -9.35
N ARG A 268 -8.65 -9.02 -8.91
CA ARG A 268 -7.95 -7.82 -8.43
C ARG A 268 -6.50 -7.85 -8.87
N LEU A 269 -5.96 -6.66 -9.13
CA LEU A 269 -4.53 -6.46 -9.19
C LEU A 269 -4.02 -6.28 -7.76
N LEU A 270 -3.18 -7.21 -7.30
CA LEU A 270 -2.51 -7.14 -6.01
C LEU A 270 -1.00 -7.04 -6.21
N ASN A 271 -0.31 -6.61 -5.16
CA ASN A 271 1.14 -6.65 -5.08
C ASN A 271 1.81 -5.89 -6.25
N ASN A 272 2.82 -6.50 -6.85
CA ASN A 272 3.75 -5.92 -7.79
C ASN A 272 3.51 -6.39 -9.24
N TRP A 273 2.23 -6.60 -9.61
CA TRP A 273 1.79 -7.11 -10.93
C TRP A 273 2.47 -6.41 -12.12
N PHE A 274 2.70 -5.10 -12.02
CA PHE A 274 3.29 -4.30 -13.09
C PHE A 274 4.72 -4.73 -13.40
N LEU A 275 5.43 -5.36 -12.46
CA LEU A 275 6.77 -5.90 -12.72
C LEU A 275 6.77 -6.97 -13.82
N GLU A 276 5.64 -7.66 -14.06
CA GLU A 276 5.53 -8.63 -15.15
C GLU A 276 5.53 -7.99 -16.55
N LEU A 277 5.33 -6.67 -16.63
CA LEU A 277 5.39 -5.93 -17.90
C LEU A 277 6.81 -5.57 -18.31
N PHE A 278 7.76 -5.58 -17.38
CA PHE A 278 9.11 -5.06 -17.59
C PHE A 278 10.13 -6.20 -17.64
N PRO A 279 11.30 -5.99 -18.30
CA PRO A 279 12.34 -7.02 -18.42
C PRO A 279 13.11 -7.20 -17.11
N ILE A 280 12.44 -7.74 -16.09
CA ILE A 280 12.99 -8.01 -14.77
C ILE A 280 13.73 -9.35 -14.78
N THR A 281 15.00 -9.34 -14.38
CA THR A 281 15.86 -10.54 -14.30
C THR A 281 15.85 -11.18 -12.93
N SER A 282 15.68 -10.37 -11.87
CA SER A 282 15.61 -10.82 -10.48
C SER A 282 14.76 -9.87 -9.66
N ARG A 283 14.14 -10.38 -8.60
CA ARG A 283 13.37 -9.57 -7.64
C ARG A 283 14.20 -9.37 -6.39
N SER A 284 14.44 -8.10 -6.05
CA SER A 284 15.13 -7.74 -4.82
C SER A 284 14.21 -7.96 -3.61
N LYS A 285 14.76 -8.54 -2.53
CA LYS A 285 14.05 -8.69 -1.26
C LYS A 285 13.72 -7.30 -0.70
N GLY A 286 12.55 -7.19 -0.09
CA GLY A 286 12.05 -5.96 0.51
C GLY A 286 11.39 -6.19 1.87
N LEU A 287 11.01 -5.09 2.51
CA LEU A 287 10.46 -5.04 3.86
C LEU A 287 8.94 -4.75 3.88
N ASP A 288 8.36 -4.42 2.72
CA ASP A 288 6.97 -4.01 2.59
C ASP A 288 6.05 -5.20 2.23
N TRP A 289 5.24 -5.63 3.20
CA TRP A 289 4.28 -6.72 3.03
C TRP A 289 3.23 -6.43 1.96
N ARG A 290 2.93 -5.15 1.66
CA ARG A 290 1.94 -4.79 0.63
C ARG A 290 2.40 -5.13 -0.78
N HIS A 291 3.70 -5.33 -0.95
CA HIS A 291 4.37 -5.73 -2.19
C HIS A 291 4.95 -7.14 -2.10
N SER A 292 4.43 -7.97 -1.18
CA SER A 292 4.92 -9.30 -0.89
C SER A 292 6.41 -9.38 -0.60
N TYR A 293 6.90 -8.43 0.20
CA TYR A 293 8.32 -8.31 0.57
C TYR A 293 9.25 -8.24 -0.65
N VAL A 294 8.80 -7.59 -1.72
CA VAL A 294 9.64 -7.23 -2.87
C VAL A 294 9.94 -5.73 -2.82
N ASP A 295 11.22 -5.39 -2.94
CA ASP A 295 11.63 -3.99 -3.13
C ASP A 295 11.42 -3.59 -4.60
N ILE A 296 10.36 -2.82 -4.84
CA ILE A 296 9.97 -2.32 -6.15
C ILE A 296 11.09 -1.48 -6.79
N VAL A 297 11.69 -0.57 -6.02
CA VAL A 297 12.66 0.41 -6.53
C VAL A 297 13.95 -0.30 -6.93
N SER A 298 14.46 -1.15 -6.05
CA SER A 298 15.67 -1.95 -6.33
C SER A 298 15.43 -2.94 -7.48
N THR A 299 14.27 -3.59 -7.53
CA THR A 299 13.92 -4.56 -8.60
C THR A 299 13.86 -3.89 -9.98
N LEU A 300 13.22 -2.73 -10.10
CA LEU A 300 13.15 -2.01 -11.37
C LEU A 300 14.49 -1.40 -11.79
N SER A 301 15.30 -0.94 -10.83
CA SER A 301 16.64 -0.40 -11.10
C SER A 301 17.59 -1.45 -11.69
N GLN A 302 17.33 -2.74 -11.45
CA GLN A 302 18.07 -3.88 -11.97
C GLN A 302 17.47 -4.48 -13.26
N SER A 303 16.41 -3.87 -13.81
CA SER A 303 15.80 -4.35 -15.05
C SER A 303 16.79 -4.23 -16.22
N GLU A 304 16.64 -5.09 -17.24
CA GLU A 304 17.43 -4.96 -18.47
C GLU A 304 16.93 -3.78 -19.30
N GLN A 305 17.45 -2.59 -18.98
CA GLN A 305 17.07 -1.32 -19.60
C GLN A 305 17.12 -1.33 -21.14
N SER A 306 18.07 -2.06 -21.73
CA SER A 306 18.20 -2.23 -23.19
C SER A 306 17.02 -2.97 -23.84
N LYS A 307 16.22 -3.70 -23.06
CA LYS A 307 15.02 -4.41 -23.52
C LYS A 307 13.72 -3.62 -23.31
N VAL A 308 13.79 -2.42 -22.72
CA VAL A 308 12.61 -1.55 -22.55
C VAL A 308 12.29 -0.90 -23.89
N THR A 309 11.21 -1.34 -24.53
CA THR A 309 10.78 -0.80 -25.82
C THR A 309 10.09 0.56 -25.66
N PRO A 310 9.97 1.36 -26.74
CA PRO A 310 9.16 2.57 -26.74
C PRO A 310 7.71 2.34 -26.28
N GLN A 311 7.11 1.19 -26.63
CA GLN A 311 5.78 0.82 -26.18
C GLN A 311 5.72 0.57 -24.66
N LEU A 312 6.73 -0.10 -24.09
CA LEU A 312 6.78 -0.30 -22.63
C LEU A 312 7.01 1.02 -21.89
N HIS A 313 7.84 1.91 -22.44
CA HIS A 313 8.03 3.24 -21.88
C HIS A 313 6.74 4.09 -21.97
N PHE A 314 5.98 3.95 -23.07
CA PHE A 314 4.65 4.53 -23.20
C PHE A 314 3.71 4.01 -22.10
N VAL A 315 3.62 2.69 -21.90
CA VAL A 315 2.82 2.10 -20.82
C VAL A 315 3.21 2.67 -19.46
N ALA A 316 4.52 2.72 -19.15
CA ALA A 316 5.01 3.27 -17.91
C ALA A 316 4.61 4.74 -17.71
N ALA A 317 4.74 5.57 -18.75
CA ALA A 317 4.36 6.98 -18.70
C ALA A 317 2.85 7.18 -18.49
N VAL A 318 2.00 6.37 -19.14
CA VAL A 318 0.53 6.44 -18.94
C VAL A 318 0.14 6.01 -17.54
N LEU A 319 0.70 4.91 -17.02
CA LEU A 319 0.41 4.43 -15.66
C LEU A 319 0.83 5.48 -14.61
N ALA A 320 2.02 6.08 -14.76
CA ALA A 320 2.48 7.17 -13.90
C ALA A 320 1.57 8.41 -14.00
N GLN A 321 1.13 8.78 -15.22
CA GLN A 321 0.24 9.92 -15.43
C GLN A 321 -1.14 9.69 -14.78
N VAL A 322 -1.67 8.47 -14.82
CA VAL A 322 -2.92 8.12 -14.13
C VAL A 322 -2.78 8.22 -12.60
N ASP A 323 -1.68 7.74 -12.03
CA ASP A 323 -1.39 7.85 -10.59
C ASP A 323 -1.35 9.30 -10.13
N ILE A 324 -0.55 10.13 -10.81
CA ILE A 324 -0.44 11.56 -10.56
C ILE A 324 -1.76 12.27 -10.83
N GLY A 325 -2.45 11.87 -11.90
CA GLY A 325 -3.77 12.36 -12.26
C GLY A 325 -4.76 12.23 -11.11
N ILE A 326 -4.88 11.03 -10.55
CA ILE A 326 -5.81 10.73 -9.45
C ILE A 326 -5.41 11.48 -8.17
N HIS A 327 -4.16 11.39 -7.73
CA HIS A 327 -3.79 11.85 -6.38
C HIS A 327 -3.40 13.33 -6.30
N TYR A 328 -2.87 13.90 -7.39
CA TYR A 328 -2.46 15.29 -7.45
C TYR A 328 -3.42 16.17 -8.27
N GLN A 329 -3.81 15.75 -9.48
CA GLN A 329 -4.73 16.52 -10.33
C GLN A 329 -6.21 16.27 -9.99
N VAL A 330 -6.50 15.40 -9.01
CA VAL A 330 -7.85 15.09 -8.54
C VAL A 330 -8.74 14.56 -9.67
N TRP A 331 -8.16 13.75 -10.57
CA TRP A 331 -8.92 13.09 -11.62
C TRP A 331 -10.01 12.20 -11.03
N THR A 332 -11.19 12.27 -11.64
CA THR A 332 -12.27 11.33 -11.32
C THR A 332 -11.93 9.95 -11.87
N GLN A 333 -12.55 8.90 -11.31
CA GLN A 333 -12.46 7.55 -11.87
C GLN A 333 -12.83 7.52 -13.35
N GLN A 334 -13.85 8.29 -13.78
CA GLN A 334 -14.26 8.32 -15.18
C GLN A 334 -13.18 8.89 -16.09
N HIS A 335 -12.48 9.95 -15.64
CA HIS A 335 -11.39 10.54 -16.41
C HIS A 335 -10.19 9.59 -16.49
N ALA A 336 -9.77 9.01 -15.35
CA ALA A 336 -8.70 8.02 -15.33
C ALA A 336 -9.01 6.80 -16.22
N ARG A 337 -10.26 6.32 -16.20
CA ARG A 337 -10.73 5.23 -17.06
C ARG A 337 -10.63 5.62 -18.53
N ASN A 338 -11.09 6.81 -18.90
CA ASN A 338 -11.00 7.28 -20.28
C ASN A 338 -9.55 7.31 -20.78
N VAL A 339 -8.60 7.77 -19.96
CA VAL A 339 -7.17 7.76 -20.31
C VAL A 339 -6.67 6.32 -20.55
N LEU A 340 -6.94 5.40 -19.63
CA LEU A 340 -6.54 3.99 -19.76
C LEU A 340 -7.15 3.31 -20.99
N GLN A 341 -8.41 3.59 -21.31
CA GLN A 341 -9.08 3.00 -22.47
C GLN A 341 -8.57 3.58 -23.80
N THR A 342 -8.37 4.90 -23.86
CA THR A 342 -7.99 5.60 -25.10
C THR A 342 -6.50 5.53 -25.40
N GLN A 343 -5.65 5.35 -24.39
CA GLN A 343 -4.19 5.27 -24.58
C GLN A 343 -3.67 3.84 -24.49
N LEU A 344 -4.16 3.00 -23.57
CA LEU A 344 -3.68 1.61 -23.41
C LEU A 344 -4.58 0.55 -24.06
N GLY A 345 -5.69 0.97 -24.69
CA GLY A 345 -6.60 0.04 -25.36
C GLY A 345 -7.31 -0.93 -24.42
N LEU A 346 -7.46 -0.57 -23.14
CA LEU A 346 -8.07 -1.42 -22.13
C LEU A 346 -9.60 -1.42 -22.22
N ASP A 347 -10.23 -2.53 -21.82
CA ASP A 347 -11.65 -2.55 -21.52
C ASP A 347 -11.94 -1.89 -20.15
N SER A 348 -13.22 -1.64 -19.86
CA SER A 348 -13.63 -0.96 -18.62
C SER A 348 -13.23 -1.72 -17.35
N ILE A 349 -13.26 -3.06 -17.37
CA ILE A 349 -12.96 -3.88 -16.20
C ILE A 349 -11.45 -3.81 -15.91
N SER A 350 -10.62 -4.02 -16.93
CA SER A 350 -9.17 -3.92 -16.81
C SER A 350 -8.72 -2.52 -16.38
N ALA A 351 -9.35 -1.47 -16.91
CA ALA A 351 -9.08 -0.09 -16.50
C ALA A 351 -9.49 0.17 -15.04
N ASP A 352 -10.65 -0.30 -14.61
CA ASP A 352 -11.11 -0.13 -13.22
C ASP A 352 -10.21 -0.88 -12.22
N LYS A 353 -9.68 -2.05 -12.59
CA LYS A 353 -8.69 -2.76 -11.77
C LYS A 353 -7.41 -1.94 -11.57
N ILE A 354 -6.91 -1.27 -12.61
CA ILE A 354 -5.74 -0.37 -12.49
C ILE A 354 -6.05 0.85 -11.64
N ILE A 355 -7.24 1.45 -11.79
CA ILE A 355 -7.63 2.62 -10.98
C ILE A 355 -7.76 2.23 -9.51
N GLU A 356 -8.39 1.11 -9.23
CA GLU A 356 -8.47 0.55 -7.88
C GLU A 356 -7.08 0.30 -7.30
N TYR A 357 -6.20 -0.35 -8.06
CA TYR A 357 -4.80 -0.51 -7.66
C TYR A 357 -4.14 0.83 -7.37
N THR A 358 -4.30 1.82 -8.23
CA THR A 358 -3.69 3.14 -8.08
C THR A 358 -4.13 3.83 -6.79
N VAL A 359 -5.43 3.79 -6.48
CA VAL A 359 -5.99 4.41 -5.28
C VAL A 359 -5.51 3.70 -4.01
N LEU A 360 -5.40 2.39 -4.06
CA LEU A 360 -4.89 1.58 -2.96
C LEU A 360 -3.37 1.75 -2.82
N TYR A 361 -2.61 1.88 -3.91
CA TYR A 361 -1.15 1.92 -3.92
C TYR A 361 -0.60 3.24 -4.47
N PRO A 362 -0.92 4.40 -3.84
CA PRO A 362 -0.56 5.70 -4.38
C PRO A 362 0.96 5.84 -4.57
N GLY A 363 1.35 6.32 -5.75
CA GLY A 363 2.72 6.61 -6.15
C GLY A 363 3.48 5.40 -6.71
N VAL A 364 3.01 4.16 -6.53
CA VAL A 364 3.75 2.96 -6.93
C VAL A 364 3.93 2.89 -8.45
N LEU A 365 2.89 3.27 -9.20
CA LEU A 365 2.92 3.21 -10.66
C LEU A 365 3.81 4.30 -11.30
N LEU A 366 4.40 5.20 -10.51
CA LEU A 366 5.48 6.08 -10.97
C LEU A 366 6.78 5.30 -11.21
N SER A 367 7.08 4.27 -10.41
CA SER A 367 8.39 3.61 -10.43
C SER A 367 8.82 3.10 -11.79
N PRO A 368 7.97 2.43 -12.60
CA PRO A 368 8.40 1.96 -13.90
C PRO A 368 8.76 3.08 -14.87
N PHE A 369 8.14 4.26 -14.74
CA PHE A 369 8.47 5.43 -15.56
C PHE A 369 9.77 6.07 -15.10
N ALA A 370 9.92 6.27 -13.79
CA ALA A 370 11.08 6.93 -13.21
C ALA A 370 12.37 6.12 -13.37
N LEU A 371 12.28 4.79 -13.32
CA LEU A 371 13.45 3.90 -13.26
C LEU A 371 13.78 3.23 -14.60
N ASN A 372 12.92 3.38 -15.62
CA ASN A 372 13.19 2.87 -16.97
C ASN A 372 13.29 3.98 -18.04
N SER A 373 13.70 5.18 -17.64
CA SER A 373 13.70 6.38 -18.48
C SER A 373 14.84 6.46 -19.51
N SER A 374 15.65 5.40 -19.66
CA SER A 374 16.88 5.40 -20.48
C SER A 374 16.64 5.08 -21.96
N VAL A 375 15.40 5.11 -22.44
CA VAL A 375 15.14 5.12 -23.89
C VAL A 375 15.61 6.47 -24.45
N THR A 376 16.88 6.54 -24.85
CA THR A 376 17.42 7.63 -25.67
C THR A 376 16.79 7.55 -27.04
N PHE A 377 16.13 8.64 -27.43
CA PHE A 377 15.48 8.84 -28.74
C PHE A 377 16.50 9.18 -29.82
#